data_AF-A0A645GDJ7-F1
#
_entry.id   AF-A0A645GDJ7-F1
#
_cell.length_a   1.000
_cell.length_b   1.000
_cell.length_c   1.000
_cell.angle_alpha   90.00
_cell.angle_beta   90.00
_cell.angle_gamma   90.00
#
_symmetry.space_group_name_H-M   'P 1'
#
loop_
_entity.id
_entity.type
_entity.pdbx_description
1 polymer ?
#
loop_
_entity_poly.entity_id
_entity_poly.type
_entity_poly.pdbx_seq_one_letter_code
_entity_poly.pdbx_strand_id
1 'polypeptide(L)'
;MKRNTALATVYALSENTLKEYQRKTKEIAGEEKAREIDREVAKARVVEKQTVIQNKDSEYVHHTSFGDTLIYDTMSGRYFRSSTNAIESAVNCVNKLIIDDGNATVNDFYNELDIPCVVAGNMIGWKYEKEQLDITFDSDIDRLGNPFLILTYRSRPVPLNNYYYN
;
A
#
# COMPACT_ATOMS: atom_id res chain seq x y z
N MET A 1 20.53 9.14 -17.54
CA MET A 1 19.07 9.13 -17.78
C MET A 1 18.47 7.75 -18.11
N LYS A 2 19.19 6.79 -18.74
CA LYS A 2 18.63 5.48 -19.15
C LYS A 2 18.28 4.47 -18.03
N ARG A 3 18.82 4.63 -16.81
CA ARG A 3 18.68 3.64 -15.72
C ARG A 3 17.29 3.68 -15.06
N ASN A 4 16.70 4.86 -14.91
CA ASN A 4 15.35 5.02 -14.34
C ASN A 4 14.26 4.63 -15.35
N THR A 5 14.51 4.83 -16.65
CA THR A 5 13.55 4.51 -17.72
C THR A 5 13.33 3.00 -17.85
N ALA A 6 14.42 2.21 -17.83
CA ALA A 6 14.31 0.75 -17.88
C ALA A 6 13.56 0.17 -16.66
N LEU A 7 13.82 0.69 -15.46
CA LEU A 7 13.08 0.32 -14.26
C LEU A 7 11.59 0.68 -14.39
N ALA A 8 11.25 1.91 -14.77
CA ALA A 8 9.87 2.33 -14.95
C ALA A 8 9.12 1.50 -16.01
N THR A 9 9.78 1.11 -17.10
CA THR A 9 9.19 0.24 -18.13
C THR A 9 8.91 -1.16 -17.62
N VAL A 10 9.84 -1.78 -16.86
CA VAL A 10 9.62 -3.11 -16.26
C VAL A 10 8.49 -3.06 -15.23
N TYR A 11 8.42 -1.99 -14.43
CA TYR A 11 7.30 -1.77 -13.50
C TYR A 11 5.98 -1.64 -14.24
N ALA A 12 5.90 -0.81 -15.30
CA ALA A 12 4.69 -0.65 -16.09
C ALA A 12 4.24 -1.94 -16.79
N LEU A 13 5.17 -2.73 -17.32
CA LEU A 13 4.87 -4.03 -17.93
C LEU A 13 4.34 -5.03 -16.89
N SER A 14 4.99 -5.09 -15.73
CA SER A 14 4.58 -5.96 -14.62
C SER A 14 3.21 -5.55 -14.07
N GLU A 15 2.95 -4.25 -13.98
CA GLU A 15 1.68 -3.68 -13.53
C GLU A 15 0.56 -3.97 -14.53
N ASN A 16 0.79 -3.80 -15.83
CA ASN A 16 -0.18 -4.14 -16.88
C ASN A 16 -0.51 -5.63 -16.88
N THR A 17 0.52 -6.46 -16.79
CA THR A 17 0.36 -7.92 -16.70
C THR A 17 -0.49 -8.26 -15.47
N LEU A 18 -0.15 -7.71 -14.30
CA LEU A 18 -0.89 -7.96 -13.07
C LEU A 18 -2.35 -7.49 -13.15
N LYS A 19 -2.60 -6.29 -13.71
CA LYS A 19 -3.96 -5.78 -13.91
C LYS A 19 -4.78 -6.67 -14.83
N GLU A 20 -4.16 -7.18 -15.89
CA GLU A 20 -4.83 -8.11 -16.80
C GLU A 20 -5.20 -9.42 -16.10
N TYR A 21 -4.30 -9.97 -15.28
CA TYR A 21 -4.59 -11.12 -14.43
C TYR A 21 -5.73 -10.83 -13.44
N GLN A 22 -5.69 -9.72 -12.71
CA GLN A 22 -6.74 -9.37 -11.74
C GLN A 22 -8.10 -9.17 -12.42
N ARG A 23 -8.14 -8.50 -13.57
CA ARG A 23 -9.36 -8.34 -14.37
C ARG A 23 -9.89 -9.69 -14.82
N LYS A 24 -9.05 -10.56 -15.37
CA LYS A 24 -9.43 -11.90 -15.81
C LYS A 24 -9.93 -12.77 -14.65
N THR A 25 -9.30 -12.67 -13.48
CA THR A 25 -9.75 -13.37 -12.28
C THR A 25 -11.13 -12.88 -11.84
N LYS A 26 -11.39 -11.57 -11.85
CA LYS A 26 -12.74 -11.03 -11.57
C LYS A 26 -13.78 -11.48 -12.60
N GLU A 27 -13.43 -11.47 -13.89
CA GLU A 27 -14.31 -11.92 -14.97
C GLU A 27 -14.70 -13.40 -14.85
N ILE A 28 -13.75 -14.26 -14.44
CA ILE A 28 -13.96 -15.72 -14.40
C ILE A 28 -14.54 -16.18 -13.05
N ALA A 29 -14.01 -15.64 -11.94
CA ALA A 29 -14.31 -16.14 -10.59
C ALA A 29 -15.34 -15.27 -9.84
N GLY A 30 -15.68 -14.09 -10.36
CA GLY A 30 -16.53 -13.12 -9.69
C GLY A 30 -15.78 -12.28 -8.64
N GLU A 31 -16.35 -11.15 -8.24
CA GLU A 31 -15.72 -10.18 -7.34
C GLU A 31 -15.39 -10.73 -5.95
N GLU A 32 -16.23 -11.60 -5.41
CA GLU A 32 -16.01 -12.18 -4.08
C GLU A 32 -14.81 -13.12 -4.08
N LYS A 33 -14.76 -14.06 -5.03
CA LYS A 33 -13.66 -15.02 -5.12
C LYS A 33 -12.35 -14.36 -5.57
N ALA A 34 -12.42 -13.34 -6.41
CA ALA A 34 -11.25 -12.53 -6.76
C ALA A 34 -10.66 -11.82 -5.54
N ARG A 35 -11.50 -11.27 -4.65
CA ARG A 35 -11.06 -10.69 -3.38
C ARG A 35 -10.42 -11.73 -2.46
N GLU A 36 -10.99 -12.93 -2.38
CA GLU A 36 -10.40 -14.03 -1.62
C GLU A 36 -9.02 -14.43 -2.16
N ILE A 37 -8.86 -14.51 -3.49
CA ILE A 37 -7.56 -14.79 -4.12
C ILE A 37 -6.54 -13.69 -3.81
N ASP A 38 -6.91 -12.42 -3.95
CA ASP A 38 -6.02 -11.30 -3.61
C ASP A 38 -5.60 -11.35 -2.12
N ARG A 39 -6.53 -11.69 -1.23
CA ARG A 39 -6.28 -11.87 0.20
C ARG A 39 -5.28 -13.00 0.48
N GLU A 40 -5.47 -14.16 -0.12
CA GLU A 40 -4.57 -15.30 0.06
C GLU A 40 -3.17 -15.04 -0.51
N VAL A 41 -3.06 -14.32 -1.63
CA VAL A 41 -1.77 -13.87 -2.16
C VAL A 41 -1.09 -12.88 -1.22
N ALA A 42 -1.83 -11.95 -0.62
CA ALA A 42 -1.29 -11.02 0.37
C ALA A 42 -0.77 -11.77 1.61
N LYS A 43 -1.55 -12.71 2.14
CA LYS A 43 -1.13 -13.57 3.27
C LYS A 43 0.11 -14.39 2.94
N ALA A 44 0.17 -15.02 1.76
CA ALA A 44 1.34 -15.81 1.36
C ALA A 44 2.63 -14.97 1.35
N ARG A 45 2.56 -13.72 0.86
CA ARG A 45 3.69 -12.78 0.89
C ARG A 45 4.09 -12.36 2.30
N VAL A 46 3.11 -12.22 3.19
CA VAL A 46 3.35 -11.92 4.61
C VAL A 46 4.06 -13.08 5.29
N VAL A 47 3.60 -14.33 5.07
CA VAL A 47 4.21 -15.53 5.66
C VAL A 47 5.67 -15.72 5.22
N GLU A 48 5.97 -15.45 3.95
CA GLU A 48 7.35 -15.49 3.44
C GLU A 48 8.25 -14.38 4.02
N LYS A 49 7.68 -13.20 4.27
CA LYS A 49 8.42 -12.01 4.75
C LYS A 49 8.27 -11.73 6.25
N GLN A 50 7.68 -12.63 7.01
CA GLN A 50 7.40 -12.42 8.43
C GLN A 50 8.71 -12.15 9.19
N THR A 51 8.95 -10.89 9.51
CA THR A 51 9.92 -10.50 10.53
C THR A 51 9.29 -10.84 11.87
N VAL A 52 9.92 -11.74 12.63
CA VAL A 52 9.45 -12.06 13.98
C VAL A 52 9.66 -10.83 14.87
N ILE A 53 8.58 -10.17 15.28
CA ILE A 53 8.64 -9.03 16.19
C ILE A 53 8.60 -9.60 17.60
N GLN A 54 9.78 -9.87 18.16
CA GLN A 54 9.91 -10.53 19.46
C GLN A 54 9.39 -9.66 20.60
N ASN A 55 9.59 -8.34 20.50
CA ASN A 55 9.32 -7.39 21.58
C ASN A 55 8.62 -6.14 21.02
N LYS A 56 7.94 -5.37 21.89
CA LYS A 56 7.25 -4.13 21.49
C LYS A 56 8.17 -3.12 20.80
N ASP A 57 9.43 -3.06 21.20
CA ASP A 57 10.45 -2.07 20.79
C ASP A 57 11.43 -2.62 19.75
N SER A 58 10.96 -3.47 18.83
CA SER A 58 11.79 -3.92 17.71
C SER A 58 12.25 -2.73 16.88
N GLU A 59 13.56 -2.57 16.68
CA GLU A 59 14.16 -1.47 15.89
C GLU A 59 13.65 -1.41 14.44
N TYR A 60 13.04 -2.49 13.95
CA TYR A 60 12.46 -2.61 12.61
C TYR A 60 11.00 -2.15 12.51
N VAL A 61 10.39 -1.73 13.63
CA VAL A 61 9.00 -1.26 13.70
C VAL A 61 9.00 0.23 13.96
N HIS A 62 8.34 1.02 13.12
CA HIS A 62 8.18 2.44 13.38
C HIS A 62 7.05 2.68 14.39
N HIS A 63 7.29 3.52 15.40
CA HIS A 63 6.31 3.85 16.43
C HIS A 63 5.71 5.22 16.15
N THR A 64 4.38 5.28 16.00
CA THR A 64 3.66 6.56 15.90
C THR A 64 3.00 6.90 17.24
N SER A 65 2.61 8.17 17.42
CA SER A 65 1.79 8.58 18.57
C SER A 65 0.31 8.20 18.44
N PHE A 66 -0.08 7.52 17.36
CA PHE A 66 -1.49 7.32 16.99
C PHE A 66 -2.10 5.99 17.44
N GLY A 67 -1.32 5.13 18.11
CA GLY A 67 -1.78 3.85 18.66
C GLY A 67 -0.68 2.81 18.75
N ASP A 68 -1.00 1.67 19.37
CA ASP A 68 -0.08 0.55 19.60
C ASP A 68 -0.42 -0.71 18.78
N THR A 69 -1.36 -0.61 17.83
CA THR A 69 -1.69 -1.74 16.96
C THR A 69 -0.59 -1.94 15.94
N LEU A 70 -0.01 -3.14 15.91
CA LEU A 70 0.99 -3.51 14.91
C LEU A 70 0.33 -3.67 13.54
N ILE A 71 0.81 -2.93 12.55
CA ILE A 71 0.29 -2.90 11.18
C ILE A 71 1.43 -3.24 10.21
N TYR A 72 1.18 -4.21 9.34
CA TYR A 72 1.99 -4.52 8.18
C TYR A 72 1.46 -3.76 6.96
N ASP A 73 2.28 -2.85 6.43
CA ASP A 73 1.98 -2.13 5.20
C ASP A 73 2.37 -2.99 3.98
N THR A 74 1.38 -3.47 3.24
CA THR A 74 1.63 -4.31 2.05
C THR A 74 2.35 -3.56 0.92
N MET A 75 2.31 -2.23 0.90
CA MET A 75 2.97 -1.43 -0.15
C MET A 75 4.46 -1.32 0.09
N SER A 76 4.89 -0.91 1.29
CA SER A 76 6.32 -0.81 1.62
C SER A 76 6.93 -2.11 2.12
N GLY A 77 6.11 -3.07 2.58
CA GLY A 77 6.55 -4.30 3.23
C GLY A 77 7.14 -4.06 4.63
N ARG A 78 6.78 -2.95 5.28
CA ARG A 78 7.27 -2.54 6.60
C ARG A 78 6.20 -2.69 7.66
N TYR A 79 6.64 -2.80 8.91
CA TYR A 79 5.77 -2.76 10.07
C TYR A 79 5.82 -1.39 10.74
N PHE A 80 4.67 -0.92 11.22
CA PHE A 80 4.57 0.27 12.06
C PHE A 80 3.43 0.11 13.07
N ARG A 81 3.43 0.94 14.12
CA ARG A 81 2.37 0.99 15.12
C ARG A 81 1.51 2.21 14.92
N SER A 82 0.19 2.02 14.91
CA SER A 82 -0.80 3.10 14.78
C SER A 82 -2.17 2.61 15.25
N SER A 83 -3.24 3.30 14.85
CA SER A 83 -4.63 2.86 14.98
C SER A 83 -5.35 2.90 13.64
N THR A 84 -6.40 2.08 13.48
CA THR A 84 -7.23 2.10 12.27
C THR A 84 -7.86 3.47 12.04
N ASN A 85 -8.30 4.15 13.12
CA ASN A 85 -8.88 5.49 13.03
C ASN A 85 -7.88 6.53 12.49
N ALA A 86 -6.61 6.45 12.90
CA ALA A 86 -5.58 7.36 12.39
C ALA A 86 -5.31 7.13 10.90
N ILE A 87 -5.29 5.85 10.48
CA ILE A 87 -5.15 5.50 9.07
C ILE A 87 -6.35 5.97 8.25
N GLU A 88 -7.57 5.73 8.71
CA GLU A 88 -8.79 6.20 8.04
C GLU A 88 -8.84 7.73 7.97
N SER A 89 -8.36 8.42 9.01
CA SER A 89 -8.23 9.89 9.00
C SER A 89 -7.21 10.36 7.95
N ALA A 90 -6.04 9.73 7.88
CA ALA A 90 -5.02 10.02 6.88
C ALA A 90 -5.53 9.77 5.45
N VAL A 91 -6.31 8.69 5.23
CA VAL A 91 -6.98 8.42 3.95
C VAL A 91 -7.91 9.56 3.56
N ASN A 92 -8.70 10.07 4.51
CA ASN A 92 -9.60 11.21 4.25
C ASN A 92 -8.82 12.50 3.94
N CYS A 93 -7.73 12.80 4.66
CA CYS A 93 -6.86 13.93 4.37
C CYS A 93 -6.28 13.85 2.95
N VAL A 94 -5.74 12.68 2.59
CA VAL A 94 -5.17 12.43 1.26
C VAL A 94 -6.23 12.51 0.17
N ASN A 95 -7.42 11.94 0.37
CA ASN A 95 -8.49 12.02 -0.62
C ASN A 95 -9.00 13.44 -0.82
N LYS A 96 -9.01 14.26 0.24
CA LYS A 96 -9.26 15.69 0.13
C LYS A 96 -8.17 16.38 -0.71
N LEU A 97 -6.89 16.08 -0.46
CA LEU A 97 -5.79 16.61 -1.25
C LEU A 97 -5.91 16.24 -2.74
N ILE A 98 -6.32 15.00 -3.07
CA ILE A 98 -6.56 14.57 -4.45
C ILE A 98 -7.68 15.40 -5.10
N ILE A 99 -8.73 15.74 -4.35
CA ILE A 99 -9.84 16.56 -4.86
C ILE A 99 -9.39 18.00 -5.09
N ASP A 100 -8.61 18.57 -4.16
CA ASP A 100 -8.20 19.97 -4.19
C ASP A 100 -7.06 20.21 -5.20
N ASP A 101 -6.03 19.35 -5.23
CA ASP A 101 -4.79 19.53 -5.99
C ASP A 101 -4.65 18.57 -7.20
N GLY A 102 -5.67 17.72 -7.42
CA GLY A 102 -5.76 16.78 -8.55
C GLY A 102 -4.97 15.48 -8.36
N ASN A 103 -4.02 15.42 -7.43
CA ASN A 103 -3.29 14.21 -7.07
C ASN A 103 -2.72 14.29 -5.65
N ALA A 104 -2.34 13.14 -5.11
CA ALA A 104 -1.56 13.02 -3.89
C ALA A 104 -0.58 11.85 -4.00
N THR A 105 0.60 11.99 -3.40
CA THR A 105 1.68 11.02 -3.43
C THR A 105 1.54 9.97 -2.33
N VAL A 106 2.24 8.84 -2.48
CA VAL A 106 2.36 7.85 -1.39
C VAL A 106 3.02 8.46 -0.15
N ASN A 107 3.96 9.38 -0.34
CA ASN A 107 4.60 10.04 0.80
C ASN A 107 3.71 11.07 1.48
N ASP A 108 2.74 11.68 0.80
CA ASP A 108 1.72 12.51 1.47
C ASP A 108 0.92 11.68 2.46
N PHE A 109 0.52 10.48 2.07
CA PHE A 109 -0.12 9.53 2.99
C PHE A 109 0.78 9.11 4.17
N TYR A 110 2.06 8.87 3.91
CA TYR A 110 3.01 8.50 4.97
C TYR A 110 3.32 9.66 5.93
N ASN A 111 3.33 10.89 5.43
CA ASN A 111 3.47 12.09 6.26
C ASN A 111 2.27 12.28 7.19
N GLU A 112 1.04 12.08 6.68
CA GLU A 112 -0.18 12.12 7.52
C GLU A 112 -0.16 11.07 8.63
N LEU A 113 0.55 9.97 8.44
CA LEU A 113 0.73 8.89 9.42
C LEU A 113 1.95 9.04 10.33
N ASP A 114 2.75 10.09 10.14
CA ASP A 114 4.05 10.27 10.82
C ASP A 114 4.94 9.02 10.71
N ILE A 115 4.98 8.41 9.52
CA ILE A 115 5.86 7.26 9.22
C ILE A 115 6.91 7.63 8.17
N PRO A 116 8.07 6.93 8.14
CA PRO A 116 9.15 7.30 7.23
C PRO A 116 8.72 7.19 5.77
N CYS A 117 8.98 8.25 5.01
CA CYS A 117 8.83 8.28 3.56
C CYS A 117 9.65 7.16 2.88
N VAL A 118 9.21 6.77 1.68
CA VAL A 118 9.98 5.89 0.80
C VAL A 118 10.50 6.68 -0.41
N VAL A 119 11.69 6.33 -0.91
CA VAL A 119 12.37 7.08 -1.97
C VAL A 119 11.49 7.24 -3.22
N ALA A 120 10.79 6.17 -3.62
CA ALA A 120 9.90 6.20 -4.78
C ALA A 120 8.54 6.86 -4.50
N GLY A 121 8.22 7.17 -3.23
CA GLY A 121 6.87 7.56 -2.80
C GLY A 121 6.39 8.90 -3.37
N ASN A 122 7.30 9.81 -3.72
CA ASN A 122 6.95 11.08 -4.39
C ASN A 122 6.64 10.90 -5.88
N MET A 123 7.02 9.76 -6.48
CA MET A 123 6.86 9.51 -7.92
C MET A 123 5.55 8.78 -8.26
N ILE A 124 4.91 8.21 -7.24
CA ILE A 124 3.70 7.40 -7.36
C ILE A 124 2.64 7.90 -6.39
N GLY A 125 1.37 7.70 -6.73
CA GLY A 125 0.27 8.16 -5.90
C GLY A 125 -1.08 7.95 -6.57
N TRP A 126 -2.06 8.72 -6.15
CA TRP A 126 -3.43 8.64 -6.64
C TRP A 126 -3.81 9.95 -7.33
N LYS A 127 -4.68 9.85 -8.32
CA LYS A 127 -5.08 10.97 -9.18
C LYS A 127 -6.59 11.08 -9.23
N TYR A 128 -7.09 12.31 -9.38
CA TYR A 128 -8.52 12.58 -9.48
C TYR A 128 -9.18 11.86 -10.67
N GLU A 129 -8.47 11.72 -11.80
CA GLU A 129 -9.01 11.05 -13.00
C GLU A 129 -9.04 9.52 -12.91
N LYS A 130 -8.56 8.95 -11.80
CA LYS A 130 -8.54 7.50 -11.53
C LYS A 130 -9.22 7.21 -10.19
N GLU A 131 -8.90 6.08 -9.59
CA GLU A 131 -9.37 5.71 -8.25
C GLU A 131 -8.61 6.51 -7.18
N GLN A 132 -9.37 7.10 -6.25
CA GLN A 132 -8.87 7.72 -5.02
C GLN A 132 -8.27 6.65 -4.08
N LEU A 133 -7.56 7.07 -3.03
CA LEU A 133 -6.99 6.15 -2.06
C LEU A 133 -8.11 5.38 -1.33
N ASP A 134 -8.11 4.06 -1.50
CA ASP A 134 -9.00 3.11 -0.83
C ASP A 134 -8.19 1.94 -0.28
N ILE A 135 -8.49 1.59 0.97
CA ILE A 135 -7.74 0.61 1.76
C ILE A 135 -8.66 -0.44 2.36
N THR A 136 -8.06 -1.51 2.85
CA THR A 136 -8.73 -2.51 3.65
C THR A 136 -7.79 -3.07 4.70
N PHE A 137 -8.37 -3.45 5.83
CA PHE A 137 -7.66 -4.16 6.89
C PHE A 137 -8.02 -5.64 6.83
N ASP A 138 -6.99 -6.45 6.96
CA ASP A 138 -7.10 -7.85 7.35
C ASP A 138 -6.36 -8.05 8.68
N SER A 139 -6.56 -9.20 9.31
CA SER A 139 -5.83 -9.59 10.51
C SER A 139 -5.13 -10.93 10.29
N ASP A 140 -3.98 -11.09 10.93
CA ASP A 140 -3.24 -12.34 10.95
C ASP A 140 -2.42 -12.44 12.25
N ILE A 141 -1.80 -13.59 12.47
CA ILE A 141 -1.02 -13.92 13.67
C ILE A 141 0.40 -14.30 13.24
N ASP A 142 1.41 -13.74 13.92
CA ASP A 142 2.81 -14.06 13.64
C ASP A 142 3.23 -15.44 14.19
N ARG A 143 4.47 -15.87 13.90
CA ARG A 143 5.00 -17.17 14.35
C ARG A 143 5.10 -17.32 15.87
N LEU A 144 5.01 -16.22 16.63
CA LEU A 144 5.03 -16.20 18.08
C LEU A 144 3.63 -16.06 18.70
N GLY A 145 2.58 -15.98 17.87
CA GLY A 145 1.21 -15.80 18.35
C GLY A 145 0.78 -14.34 18.52
N ASN A 146 1.59 -13.37 18.08
CA ASN A 146 1.23 -11.95 18.20
C ASN A 146 0.26 -11.55 17.07
N PRO A 147 -0.88 -10.93 17.38
CA PRO A 147 -1.79 -10.43 16.34
C PRO A 147 -1.23 -9.16 15.69
N PHE A 148 -1.46 -9.02 14.38
CA PHE A 148 -1.20 -7.79 13.65
C PHE A 148 -2.25 -7.57 12.56
N LEU A 149 -2.37 -6.32 12.12
CA LEU A 149 -3.22 -5.94 10.99
C LEU A 149 -2.42 -5.90 9.69
N ILE A 150 -3.04 -6.28 8.59
CA ILE A 150 -2.50 -6.18 7.24
C ILE A 150 -3.23 -5.03 6.55
N LEU A 151 -2.50 -3.96 6.24
CA LEU A 151 -3.00 -2.82 5.47
C LEU A 151 -2.82 -3.09 3.98
N THR A 152 -3.93 -3.24 3.26
CA THR A 152 -3.95 -3.50 1.80
C THR A 152 -4.61 -2.35 1.06
N TYR A 153 -4.05 -1.97 -0.09
CA TYR A 153 -4.56 -0.89 -0.93
C TYR A 153 -5.41 -1.48 -2.05
N ARG A 154 -6.71 -1.19 -2.04
CA ARG A 154 -7.63 -1.63 -3.09
C ARG A 154 -7.37 -0.84 -4.37
N SER A 155 -7.15 0.46 -4.24
CA SER A 155 -6.67 1.31 -5.32
C SER A 155 -5.15 1.40 -5.28
N ARG A 156 -4.49 0.87 -6.32
CA ARG A 156 -3.02 0.90 -6.40
C ARG A 156 -2.53 2.26 -6.87
N PRO A 157 -1.44 2.79 -6.27
CA PRO A 157 -0.86 4.04 -6.73
C PRO A 157 -0.31 3.86 -8.15
N VAL A 158 -0.41 4.91 -8.96
CA VAL A 158 0.07 4.99 -10.33
C VAL A 158 1.22 5.99 -10.43
N PRO A 159 2.06 5.92 -11.47
CA PRO A 159 3.04 6.97 -11.74
C PRO A 159 2.38 8.34 -11.88
N LEU A 160 2.91 9.34 -11.18
CA LEU A 160 2.38 10.71 -11.21
C LEU A 160 2.90 11.53 -12.38
N ASN A 161 4.08 11.20 -12.93
CA ASN A 161 4.66 11.90 -14.08
C ASN A 161 3.72 11.96 -15.30
N ASN A 162 3.50 13.16 -15.80
CA ASN A 162 2.98 13.39 -17.14
C ASN A 162 4.14 13.27 -18.14
N TYR A 163 4.24 12.13 -18.83
CA TYR A 163 5.04 12.05 -20.05
C TYR A 163 4.30 12.80 -21.17
N TYR A 164 4.35 14.13 -21.14
CA TYR A 164 4.16 14.91 -22.36
C TYR A 164 5.39 14.66 -23.22
N TYR A 165 5.22 13.83 -24.25
CA TYR A 165 6.12 13.87 -25.40
C TYR A 165 5.85 15.19 -26.11
N ASN A 166 6.82 16.11 -26.05
CA ASN A 166 6.96 17.16 -27.06
C ASN A 166 7.60 16.54 -28.31
#